data_AF-A0AAN5H231-F1
#
_entry.id   AF-A0AAN5H231-F1
#
_cell.length_a   1.000
_cell.length_b   1.000
_cell.length_c   1.000
_cell.angle_alpha   90.00
_cell.angle_beta   90.00
_cell.angle_gamma   90.00
#
_symmetry.space_group_name_H-M   'P 1'
#
loop_
_entity.id
_entity.type
_entity.pdbx_description
1 polymer ?
#
loop_
_entity_poly.entity_id
_entity_poly.type
_entity_poly.pdbx_seq_one_letter_code
_entity_poly.pdbx_strand_id
1 'polypeptide(L)'
;QSFLSQIYSEDNDAPVFFNASSGAPLQWKFDSSTGTGSLKQGSDEYAMHGQKGSDLNAGKNLTFLGHNGQIDLENSVTQGAGSLTFTDDYTVTTSNGSTWTGAGIIVDKDASVNWQVNGVKGDNLHKIGEGTLVVQGTGVNEGGLKVGDGTVVLNQQADSSGHVQAFSSVNIASGRPTVVLADNQQVNPDNISWGYRGGVLDVNGNDLTFHKLNAADYGATLGNSSDKTANITLDYQTHPADVKVNEWSSSNRGTVGSLYIYNNPYTHTVDYFILKTSSYGWFPTGQVSNEHWEYVGHDQNSAQALLANRINNKGYLYHGKLLGNINFSNKATPGTTGALVMDGSANMSGTFTQENGRLTIQGHPVIHASTSQSIANTVSSLGDNSVLTQPTSFTQDDWENRTFSFGSLVLKDTDFGLGRNATLNTTIQADNSSVTLGDSRVFIDKKDGQGTAFTLEEGTSVATKDADKSVFNGTVNLDNQSVLNINEIFNGGIQANNSTVNISSDSAVLENSTLTSTALNLNKGANALASQSFVSDGP
;
A
#
# COMPACT_ATOMS: atom_id res chain seq x y z
N GLN A 1 21.74 23.91 -24.36
CA GLN A 1 22.24 24.15 -22.99
C GLN A 1 22.08 25.62 -22.60
N SER A 2 22.68 26.60 -23.31
CA SER A 2 22.53 28.04 -23.02
C SER A 2 21.07 28.49 -22.78
N PHE A 3 20.15 28.16 -23.68
CA PHE A 3 18.72 28.47 -23.50
C PHE A 3 18.11 27.83 -22.24
N LEU A 4 18.44 26.57 -21.93
CA LEU A 4 17.93 25.90 -20.73
C LEU A 4 18.47 26.56 -19.45
N SER A 5 19.77 26.89 -19.42
CA SER A 5 20.39 27.59 -18.29
C SER A 5 19.79 28.98 -18.08
N GLN A 6 19.50 29.70 -19.17
CA GLN A 6 18.82 30.99 -19.11
C GLN A 6 17.46 30.85 -18.42
N ILE A 7 16.60 29.94 -18.91
CA ILE A 7 15.28 29.71 -18.32
C ILE A 7 15.38 29.38 -16.82
N TYR A 8 16.28 28.47 -16.43
CA TYR A 8 16.45 28.13 -15.01
C TYR A 8 16.95 29.31 -14.18
N SER A 9 17.84 30.13 -14.73
CA SER A 9 18.36 31.30 -14.01
C SER A 9 17.34 32.43 -13.85
N GLU A 10 16.46 32.61 -14.83
CA GLU A 10 15.42 33.64 -14.80
C GLU A 10 14.37 33.39 -13.72
N ASP A 11 14.24 32.15 -13.26
CA ASP A 11 13.31 31.76 -12.19
C ASP A 11 13.93 31.76 -10.79
N ASN A 12 15.20 32.08 -10.64
CA ASN A 12 15.86 32.17 -9.34
C ASN A 12 15.96 33.62 -8.87
N ASP A 13 15.54 33.88 -7.63
CA ASP A 13 16.00 35.06 -6.90
C ASP A 13 17.49 34.89 -6.52
N ALA A 14 18.11 35.98 -6.08
CA ALA A 14 19.50 35.92 -5.61
C ALA A 14 19.64 34.92 -4.44
N PRO A 15 20.71 34.10 -4.38
CA PRO A 15 20.92 33.18 -3.28
C PRO A 15 20.93 33.89 -1.92
N VAL A 16 20.24 33.30 -0.94
CA VAL A 16 20.12 33.80 0.42
C VAL A 16 21.21 33.17 1.28
N PHE A 17 22.10 33.99 1.84
CA PHE A 17 23.19 33.53 2.68
C PHE A 17 22.86 33.75 4.16
N PHE A 18 22.96 32.71 4.98
CA PHE A 18 22.84 32.83 6.43
C PHE A 18 24.18 33.16 7.07
N ASN A 19 24.24 34.28 7.78
CA ASN A 19 25.38 34.69 8.59
C ASN A 19 25.24 34.20 10.04
N ALA A 20 25.88 33.07 10.34
CA ALA A 20 25.91 32.49 11.69
C ALA A 20 26.46 33.43 12.77
N SER A 21 27.30 34.42 12.41
CA SER A 21 27.88 35.38 13.37
C SER A 21 26.87 36.40 13.87
N SER A 22 25.73 36.56 13.20
CA SER A 22 24.69 37.52 13.61
C SER A 22 23.94 37.09 14.86
N GLY A 23 23.90 35.79 15.17
CA GLY A 23 23.15 35.22 16.29
C GLY A 23 21.63 35.32 16.18
N ALA A 24 21.07 35.76 15.05
CA ALA A 24 19.63 35.92 14.83
C ALA A 24 19.16 35.17 13.57
N PRO A 25 17.91 34.67 13.54
CA PRO A 25 17.35 34.04 12.33
C PRO A 25 17.10 35.05 11.21
N LEU A 26 17.06 34.57 9.96
CA LEU A 26 16.53 35.28 8.80
C LEU A 26 15.02 35.48 9.02
N GLN A 27 14.59 36.73 9.14
CA GLN A 27 13.18 37.10 9.27
C GLN A 27 12.56 37.12 7.88
N TRP A 28 11.57 36.25 7.63
CA TRP A 28 10.89 36.15 6.34
C TRP A 28 9.52 36.83 6.41
N LYS A 29 9.40 37.94 5.68
CA LYS A 29 8.17 38.72 5.51
C LYS A 29 7.58 38.53 4.13
N PHE A 30 6.26 38.54 4.03
CA PHE A 30 5.56 38.40 2.74
C PHE A 30 4.25 39.17 2.75
N ASP A 31 4.02 39.93 1.68
CA ASP A 31 2.76 40.59 1.39
C ASP A 31 2.03 39.84 0.28
N SER A 32 1.01 39.08 0.67
CA SER A 32 0.18 38.28 -0.24
C SER A 32 -0.61 39.11 -1.24
N SER A 33 -0.83 40.41 -0.99
CA SER A 33 -1.56 41.29 -1.91
C SER A 33 -0.71 41.71 -3.12
N THR A 34 0.59 41.82 -2.92
CA THR A 34 1.55 42.21 -3.96
C THR A 34 2.34 41.04 -4.54
N GLY A 35 2.42 39.92 -3.79
CA GLY A 35 3.25 38.76 -4.14
C GLY A 35 4.74 39.02 -3.89
N THR A 36 5.08 39.97 -3.02
CA THR A 36 6.46 40.35 -2.73
C THR A 36 6.80 40.10 -1.27
N GLY A 37 8.04 39.72 -1.01
CA GLY A 37 8.56 39.47 0.32
C GLY A 37 10.04 39.79 0.44
N SER A 38 10.56 39.65 1.64
CA SER A 38 12.00 39.73 1.89
C SER A 38 12.43 38.81 3.02
N LEU A 39 13.69 38.38 2.95
CA LEU A 39 14.39 37.68 4.02
C LEU A 39 15.49 38.59 4.55
N LYS A 40 15.46 38.89 5.84
CA LYS A 40 16.37 39.88 6.44
C LYS A 40 17.12 39.32 7.64
N GLN A 41 18.42 39.58 7.71
CA GLN A 41 19.27 39.28 8.85
C GLN A 41 20.26 40.42 9.08
N GLY A 42 20.07 41.18 10.16
CA GLY A 42 20.89 42.37 10.41
C GLY A 42 20.74 43.41 9.29
N SER A 43 21.85 43.74 8.63
CA SER A 43 21.89 44.66 7.49
C SER A 43 21.59 44.01 6.14
N ASP A 44 21.68 42.68 6.06
CA ASP A 44 21.51 41.94 4.82
C ASP A 44 20.02 41.68 4.59
N GLU A 45 19.55 41.97 3.37
CA GLU A 45 18.15 41.82 2.97
C GLU A 45 18.08 41.26 1.54
N TYR A 46 17.35 40.17 1.38
CA TYR A 46 17.19 39.44 0.14
C TYR A 46 15.73 39.55 -0.32
N ALA A 47 15.51 39.90 -1.58
CA ALA A 47 14.18 39.92 -2.16
C ALA A 47 13.64 38.49 -2.31
N MET A 48 12.33 38.35 -2.20
CA MET A 48 11.60 37.12 -2.47
C MET A 48 10.33 37.44 -3.24
N HIS A 49 10.02 36.63 -4.24
CA HIS A 49 8.80 36.76 -5.03
C HIS A 49 7.93 35.51 -4.91
N GLY A 50 6.64 35.71 -4.64
CA GLY A 50 5.63 34.67 -4.56
C GLY A 50 4.53 34.82 -5.60
N GLN A 51 3.44 34.08 -5.42
CA GLN A 51 2.28 34.14 -6.28
C GLN A 51 1.64 35.54 -6.26
N LYS A 52 1.20 36.02 -7.43
CA LYS A 52 0.47 37.29 -7.56
C LYS A 52 -0.93 37.05 -8.09
N GLY A 53 -1.95 37.21 -7.26
CA GLY A 53 -3.32 36.87 -7.63
C GLY A 53 -3.43 35.37 -7.95
N SER A 54 -3.79 35.01 -9.18
CA SER A 54 -3.80 33.62 -9.66
C SER A 54 -2.55 33.22 -10.45
N ASP A 55 -1.58 34.13 -10.62
CA ASP A 55 -0.36 33.87 -11.39
C ASP A 55 0.70 33.18 -10.51
N LEU A 56 0.82 31.86 -10.68
CA LEU A 56 1.84 31.05 -10.02
C LEU A 56 3.25 31.37 -10.54
N ASN A 57 3.39 31.78 -11.80
CA ASN A 57 4.67 32.01 -12.47
C ASN A 57 5.36 33.29 -11.99
N ALA A 58 4.64 34.18 -11.28
CA ALA A 58 5.24 35.32 -10.61
C ALA A 58 6.21 34.93 -9.48
N GLY A 59 6.03 33.72 -8.92
CA GLY A 59 6.87 33.18 -7.87
C GLY A 59 8.26 32.77 -8.35
N LYS A 60 9.28 33.00 -7.53
CA LYS A 60 10.69 32.69 -7.83
C LYS A 60 11.28 31.72 -6.83
N ASN A 61 12.29 30.96 -7.27
CA ASN A 61 13.01 30.01 -6.45
C ASN A 61 13.95 30.73 -5.49
N LEU A 62 14.14 30.16 -4.30
CA LEU A 62 15.16 30.57 -3.34
C LEU A 62 16.17 29.44 -3.14
N THR A 63 17.45 29.81 -3.11
CA THR A 63 18.53 28.90 -2.70
C THR A 63 19.13 29.42 -1.40
N PHE A 64 19.19 28.55 -0.40
CA PHE A 64 19.72 28.83 0.93
C PHE A 64 21.13 28.24 1.07
N LEU A 65 22.05 29.10 1.50
CA LEU A 65 23.48 28.82 1.67
C LEU A 65 23.92 29.20 3.09
N GLY A 66 24.88 28.46 3.64
CA GLY A 66 25.50 28.76 4.93
C GLY A 66 25.03 27.80 6.02
N HIS A 67 26.00 27.29 6.78
CA HIS A 67 25.77 26.24 7.77
C HIS A 67 24.89 26.68 8.94
N ASN A 68 24.09 25.75 9.45
CA ASN A 68 23.21 25.91 10.64
C ASN A 68 22.25 27.08 10.50
N GLY A 69 21.68 27.25 9.30
CA GLY A 69 20.76 28.31 8.99
C GLY A 69 19.51 28.31 9.86
N GLN A 70 19.01 29.50 10.17
CA GLN A 70 17.77 29.69 10.94
C GLN A 70 16.89 30.69 10.20
N ILE A 71 15.62 30.33 9.97
CA ILE A 71 14.63 31.17 9.30
C ILE A 71 13.38 31.23 10.17
N ASP A 72 12.81 32.42 10.38
CA ASP A 72 11.53 32.62 11.06
C ASP A 72 10.52 33.25 10.09
N LEU A 73 9.42 32.55 9.81
CA LEU A 73 8.32 33.06 8.98
C LEU A 73 7.40 33.95 9.81
N GLU A 74 7.39 35.24 9.50
CA GLU A 74 6.52 36.24 10.12
C GLU A 74 5.14 36.32 9.44
N ASN A 75 5.01 35.84 8.20
CA ASN A 75 3.75 35.82 7.46
C ASN A 75 3.58 34.49 6.72
N SER A 76 2.32 34.07 6.50
CA SER A 76 2.05 32.96 5.59
C SER A 76 2.53 33.29 4.18
N VAL A 77 3.26 32.37 3.57
CA VAL A 77 3.89 32.53 2.26
C VAL A 77 3.18 31.65 1.24
N THR A 78 2.75 32.25 0.13
CA THR A 78 2.28 31.52 -1.06
C THR A 78 3.26 31.81 -2.19
N GLN A 79 4.23 30.92 -2.37
CA GLN A 79 5.36 31.13 -3.27
C GLN A 79 5.04 30.81 -4.74
N GLY A 80 3.83 30.30 -5.04
CA GLY A 80 3.44 29.95 -6.41
C GLY A 80 4.29 28.81 -6.96
N ALA A 81 4.89 29.01 -8.13
CA ALA A 81 5.78 28.04 -8.76
C ALA A 81 7.25 28.13 -8.28
N GLY A 82 7.56 29.00 -7.32
CA GLY A 82 8.89 29.07 -6.73
C GLY A 82 9.16 27.91 -5.76
N SER A 83 10.36 27.34 -5.85
CA SER A 83 10.86 26.26 -4.99
C SER A 83 11.89 26.75 -3.96
N LEU A 84 12.14 25.95 -2.93
CA LEU A 84 13.22 26.19 -1.96
C LEU A 84 14.29 25.12 -2.13
N THR A 85 15.55 25.54 -2.27
CA THR A 85 16.71 24.64 -2.28
C THR A 85 17.59 24.92 -1.08
N PHE A 86 17.87 23.89 -0.28
CA PHE A 86 18.75 23.94 0.87
C PHE A 86 20.02 23.15 0.57
N THR A 87 21.15 23.86 0.56
CA THR A 87 22.49 23.29 0.31
C THR A 87 23.23 22.91 1.60
N ASP A 88 22.71 23.36 2.74
CA ASP A 88 23.28 23.23 4.08
C ASP A 88 22.16 22.94 5.11
N ASP A 89 22.54 22.56 6.33
CA ASP A 89 21.60 22.35 7.44
C ASP A 89 20.86 23.63 7.82
N TYR A 90 19.52 23.54 7.93
CA TYR A 90 18.65 24.66 8.28
C TYR A 90 17.56 24.27 9.27
N THR A 91 17.08 25.23 10.05
CA THR A 91 15.81 25.16 10.78
C THR A 91 14.90 26.29 10.33
N VAL A 92 13.66 25.96 9.98
CA VAL A 92 12.64 26.90 9.52
C VAL A 92 11.47 26.86 10.51
N THR A 93 11.18 28.00 11.15
CA THR A 93 10.18 28.12 12.20
C THR A 93 9.13 29.17 11.87
N THR A 94 8.09 29.20 12.69
CA THR A 94 7.17 30.33 12.79
C THR A 94 6.68 30.46 14.23
N SER A 95 6.51 31.68 14.71
CA SER A 95 5.98 31.97 16.05
C SER A 95 4.48 32.29 16.06
N ASN A 96 3.86 32.48 14.89
CA ASN A 96 2.48 32.94 14.76
C ASN A 96 1.58 32.00 13.94
N GLY A 97 2.05 30.77 13.68
CA GLY A 97 1.32 29.79 12.90
C GLY A 97 1.25 30.11 11.41
N SER A 98 2.20 30.90 10.90
CA SER A 98 2.34 31.11 9.46
C SER A 98 2.53 29.78 8.74
N THR A 99 2.05 29.73 7.50
CA THR A 99 2.10 28.55 6.64
C THR A 99 2.94 28.82 5.41
N TRP A 100 3.38 27.77 4.71
CA TRP A 100 4.07 27.92 3.43
C TRP A 100 3.52 26.95 2.39
N THR A 101 3.35 27.44 1.16
CA THR A 101 3.10 26.64 -0.04
C THR A 101 3.96 27.14 -1.20
N GLY A 102 4.31 26.25 -2.12
CA GLY A 102 5.16 26.55 -3.28
C GLY A 102 5.39 25.32 -4.15
N ALA A 103 6.32 25.39 -5.11
CA ALA A 103 6.62 24.26 -5.99
C ALA A 103 7.22 23.05 -5.27
N GLY A 104 7.88 23.27 -4.13
CA GLY A 104 8.44 22.22 -3.29
C GLY A 104 9.76 22.60 -2.63
N ILE A 105 10.29 21.65 -1.87
CA ILE A 105 11.56 21.75 -1.15
C ILE A 105 12.54 20.73 -1.74
N ILE A 106 13.75 21.19 -2.02
CA ILE A 106 14.91 20.41 -2.45
C ILE A 106 15.93 20.46 -1.31
N VAL A 107 16.31 19.30 -0.78
CA VAL A 107 17.38 19.19 0.24
C VAL A 107 18.54 18.42 -0.35
N ASP A 108 19.71 19.05 -0.47
CA ASP A 108 20.89 18.41 -1.06
C ASP A 108 21.41 17.26 -0.19
N LYS A 109 22.18 16.34 -0.81
CA LYS A 109 22.58 15.03 -0.26
C LYS A 109 23.05 15.02 1.19
N ASP A 110 23.81 16.03 1.58
CA ASP A 110 24.47 16.10 2.89
C ASP A 110 23.81 17.14 3.83
N ALA A 111 22.67 17.70 3.43
CA ALA A 111 21.92 18.68 4.21
C ALA A 111 20.72 18.03 4.93
N SER A 112 20.40 18.60 6.09
CA SER A 112 19.21 18.29 6.88
C SER A 112 18.45 19.55 7.23
N VAL A 113 17.17 19.59 6.88
CA VAL A 113 16.28 20.72 7.16
C VAL A 113 15.26 20.31 8.21
N ASN A 114 15.26 20.99 9.37
CA ASN A 114 14.17 20.89 10.34
C ASN A 114 13.08 21.92 10.01
N TRP A 115 11.94 21.43 9.57
CA TRP A 115 10.84 22.20 9.01
C TRP A 115 9.66 22.21 9.98
N GLN A 116 9.45 23.35 10.65
CA GLN A 116 8.45 23.53 11.71
C GLN A 116 7.26 24.39 11.27
N VAL A 117 7.02 24.46 9.95
CA VAL A 117 5.97 25.28 9.32
C VAL A 117 4.91 24.37 8.70
N ASN A 118 3.64 24.58 9.04
CA ASN A 118 2.54 23.81 8.47
C ASN A 118 2.23 24.24 7.01
N GLY A 119 1.61 23.34 6.27
CA GLY A 119 1.08 23.61 4.93
C GLY A 119 -0.36 24.14 4.97
N VAL A 120 -1.04 24.06 3.82
CA VAL A 120 -2.43 24.51 3.65
C VAL A 120 -3.29 23.38 3.11
N LYS A 121 -4.54 23.30 3.58
CA LYS A 121 -5.53 22.32 3.10
C LYS A 121 -5.69 22.38 1.58
N GLY A 122 -5.60 21.22 0.93
CA GLY A 122 -5.75 21.10 -0.52
C GLY A 122 -4.46 21.35 -1.32
N ASP A 123 -3.38 21.75 -0.66
CA ASP A 123 -2.03 21.80 -1.21
C ASP A 123 -1.22 20.56 -0.79
N ASN A 124 -0.22 20.19 -1.59
CA ASN A 124 0.73 19.14 -1.24
C ASN A 124 2.15 19.69 -1.26
N LEU A 125 2.87 19.52 -0.16
CA LEU A 125 4.32 19.75 -0.14
C LEU A 125 4.98 18.72 -1.04
N HIS A 126 5.77 19.18 -2.02
CA HIS A 126 6.65 18.31 -2.79
C HIS A 126 8.04 18.32 -2.19
N LYS A 127 8.61 17.15 -1.88
CA LYS A 127 9.99 17.02 -1.40
C LYS A 127 10.83 16.16 -2.34
N ILE A 128 11.95 16.70 -2.79
CA ILE A 128 13.02 15.99 -3.51
C ILE A 128 14.40 16.36 -2.94
N GLY A 129 15.47 15.93 -3.62
CA GLY A 129 16.84 16.03 -3.12
C GLY A 129 17.18 14.88 -2.18
N GLU A 130 18.43 14.42 -2.26
CA GLU A 130 18.92 13.23 -1.56
C GLU A 130 19.02 13.42 -0.02
N GLY A 131 18.98 14.66 0.46
CA GLY A 131 19.08 14.99 1.88
C GLY A 131 17.83 14.70 2.69
N THR A 132 17.81 15.22 3.92
CA THR A 132 16.76 14.92 4.90
C THR A 132 15.86 16.12 5.20
N LEU A 133 14.55 15.92 5.18
CA LEU A 133 13.58 16.88 5.69
C LEU A 133 12.93 16.33 6.97
N VAL A 134 13.18 16.93 8.11
CA VAL A 134 12.51 16.61 9.37
C VAL A 134 11.30 17.52 9.52
N VAL A 135 10.09 16.98 9.41
CA VAL A 135 8.84 17.74 9.57
C VAL A 135 8.45 17.74 11.04
N GLN A 136 8.52 18.91 11.67
CA GLN A 136 8.37 19.08 13.11
C GLN A 136 7.55 20.34 13.44
N GLY A 137 6.45 20.56 12.71
CA GLY A 137 5.49 21.60 13.04
C GLY A 137 4.70 21.27 14.31
N THR A 138 3.77 22.16 14.67
CA THR A 138 2.87 21.98 15.83
C THR A 138 1.42 21.85 15.37
N GLY A 139 0.67 20.93 15.98
CA GLY A 139 -0.76 20.78 15.74
C GLY A 139 -1.09 19.98 14.48
N VAL A 140 -2.27 20.25 13.92
CA VAL A 140 -2.78 19.59 12.71
C VAL A 140 -2.35 20.36 11.46
N ASN A 141 -1.49 19.74 10.64
CA ASN A 141 -1.26 20.20 9.28
C ASN A 141 -2.30 19.59 8.33
N GLU A 142 -3.12 20.44 7.70
CA GLU A 142 -4.14 19.99 6.74
C GLU A 142 -3.59 19.73 5.32
N GLY A 143 -2.36 20.17 5.02
CA GLY A 143 -1.69 19.90 3.74
C GLY A 143 -1.28 18.43 3.57
N GLY A 144 -1.07 18.00 2.33
CA GLY A 144 -0.52 16.67 2.03
C GLY A 144 0.98 16.71 1.72
N LEU A 145 1.58 15.55 1.50
CA LEU A 145 2.99 15.37 1.15
C LEU A 145 3.13 14.46 -0.08
N LYS A 146 3.98 14.87 -1.02
CA LYS A 146 4.49 14.03 -2.11
C LYS A 146 6.01 14.01 -2.05
N VAL A 147 6.57 12.85 -1.68
CA VAL A 147 8.02 12.68 -1.59
C VAL A 147 8.53 11.89 -2.80
N GLY A 148 9.58 12.42 -3.42
CA GLY A 148 10.19 11.85 -4.60
C GLY A 148 11.68 11.52 -4.45
N ASP A 149 12.37 11.95 -3.39
CA ASP A 149 13.78 11.63 -3.18
C ASP A 149 14.21 11.83 -1.71
N GLY A 150 15.34 11.24 -1.33
CA GLY A 150 15.96 11.33 0.00
C GLY A 150 15.06 10.90 1.15
N THR A 151 15.27 11.46 2.34
CA THR A 151 14.53 11.08 3.55
C THR A 151 13.55 12.17 3.99
N VAL A 152 12.37 11.77 4.46
CA VAL A 152 11.45 12.63 5.22
C VAL A 152 11.18 11.97 6.57
N VAL A 153 11.46 12.67 7.67
CA VAL A 153 11.11 12.21 9.02
C VAL A 153 9.87 12.96 9.47
N LEU A 154 8.77 12.25 9.72
CA LEU A 154 7.55 12.84 10.27
C LEU A 154 7.64 12.84 11.79
N ASN A 155 7.80 14.02 12.36
CA ASN A 155 7.98 14.27 13.79
C ASN A 155 7.14 15.50 14.25
N GLN A 156 5.94 15.65 13.70
CA GLN A 156 5.00 16.69 14.10
C GLN A 156 4.70 16.59 15.60
N GLN A 157 4.67 17.74 16.26
CA GLN A 157 4.39 17.84 17.69
C GLN A 157 2.94 18.20 17.95
N ALA A 158 2.41 17.73 19.08
CA ALA A 158 1.05 18.07 19.48
C ALA A 158 0.92 19.56 19.85
N ASP A 159 -0.23 20.15 19.53
CA ASP A 159 -0.60 21.47 20.04
C ASP A 159 -0.98 21.42 21.53
N SER A 160 -1.33 22.58 22.11
CA SER A 160 -1.74 22.68 23.52
C SER A 160 -3.01 21.90 23.87
N SER A 161 -3.78 21.46 22.87
CA SER A 161 -4.99 20.65 23.03
C SER A 161 -4.73 19.16 22.77
N GLY A 162 -3.48 18.78 22.47
CA GLY A 162 -3.10 17.40 22.19
C GLY A 162 -3.34 16.95 20.75
N HIS A 163 -3.75 17.84 19.84
CA HIS A 163 -3.92 17.45 18.44
C HIS A 163 -2.58 17.43 17.71
N VAL A 164 -2.34 16.40 16.90
CA VAL A 164 -1.14 16.24 16.10
C VAL A 164 -1.49 15.57 14.78
N GLN A 165 -0.97 16.10 13.67
CA GLN A 165 -0.98 15.46 12.36
C GLN A 165 0.09 16.12 11.48
N ALA A 166 1.06 15.34 11.01
CA ALA A 166 2.13 15.84 10.13
C ALA A 166 1.60 16.20 8.74
N PHE A 167 0.72 15.37 8.17
CA PHE A 167 0.06 15.62 6.88
C PHE A 167 -1.30 14.91 6.80
N SER A 168 -2.20 15.46 5.99
CA SER A 168 -3.50 14.83 5.69
C SER A 168 -3.37 13.60 4.80
N SER A 169 -2.32 13.53 3.98
CA SER A 169 -1.97 12.37 3.14
C SER A 169 -0.49 12.37 2.78
N VAL A 170 0.06 11.19 2.47
CA VAL A 170 1.45 11.00 2.05
C VAL A 170 1.49 10.13 0.79
N ASN A 171 2.18 10.59 -0.25
CA ASN A 171 2.48 9.82 -1.45
C ASN A 171 3.99 9.64 -1.62
N ILE A 172 4.43 8.39 -1.75
CA ILE A 172 5.83 7.97 -1.86
C ILE A 172 6.06 7.44 -3.28
N ALA A 173 6.92 8.09 -4.07
CA ALA A 173 7.12 7.70 -5.46
C ALA A 173 8.59 7.79 -5.93
N SER A 174 8.86 7.20 -7.10
CA SER A 174 10.13 7.06 -7.82
C SER A 174 11.09 5.97 -7.35
N GLY A 175 10.84 5.35 -6.20
CA GLY A 175 11.68 4.29 -5.62
C GLY A 175 12.93 4.79 -4.90
N ARG A 176 13.18 6.10 -4.92
CA ARG A 176 14.30 6.76 -4.22
C ARG A 176 14.03 7.08 -2.75
N PRO A 177 12.83 7.54 -2.35
CA PRO A 177 12.67 8.14 -1.04
C PRO A 177 12.39 7.13 0.09
N THR A 178 12.68 7.57 1.32
CA THR A 178 12.23 6.95 2.57
C THR A 178 11.43 7.95 3.41
N VAL A 179 10.26 7.53 3.91
CA VAL A 179 9.50 8.25 4.93
C VAL A 179 9.62 7.50 6.25
N VAL A 180 10.04 8.19 7.31
CA VAL A 180 10.22 7.62 8.65
C VAL A 180 9.17 8.21 9.59
N LEU A 181 8.49 7.35 10.34
CA LEU A 181 7.53 7.78 11.37
C LEU A 181 8.22 7.91 12.73
N ALA A 182 8.20 9.09 13.35
CA ALA A 182 8.70 9.24 14.72
C ALA A 182 7.79 8.54 15.73
N ASP A 183 6.48 8.61 15.51
CA ASP A 183 5.46 7.90 16.29
C ASP A 183 4.25 7.48 15.40
N ASN A 184 3.23 6.87 16.00
CA ASN A 184 2.03 6.41 15.30
C ASN A 184 0.91 7.46 15.14
N GLN A 185 1.17 8.74 15.47
CA GLN A 185 0.18 9.82 15.39
C GLN A 185 0.41 10.76 14.20
N GLN A 186 1.48 10.53 13.43
CA GLN A 186 1.94 11.42 12.37
C GLN A 186 0.98 11.53 11.18
N VAL A 187 0.39 10.41 10.77
CA VAL A 187 -0.49 10.34 9.60
C VAL A 187 -1.44 9.16 9.78
N ASN A 188 -2.68 9.30 9.32
CA ASN A 188 -3.57 8.16 9.19
C ASN A 188 -2.97 7.16 8.18
N PRO A 189 -2.69 5.89 8.56
CA PRO A 189 -2.09 4.90 7.66
C PRO A 189 -2.83 4.71 6.33
N ASP A 190 -4.15 4.84 6.32
CA ASP A 190 -4.98 4.73 5.12
C ASP A 190 -4.76 5.86 4.11
N ASN A 191 -4.21 6.99 4.55
CA ASN A 191 -3.89 8.12 3.70
C ASN A 191 -2.44 8.08 3.19
N ILE A 192 -1.72 6.99 3.44
CA ILE A 192 -0.43 6.71 2.83
C ILE A 192 -0.65 5.96 1.52
N SER A 193 0.13 6.33 0.51
CA SER A 193 0.14 5.68 -0.80
C SER A 193 1.54 5.60 -1.38
N TRP A 194 1.79 4.54 -2.12
CA TRP A 194 2.99 4.39 -2.94
C TRP A 194 2.59 4.55 -4.41
N GLY A 195 3.10 5.61 -5.03
CA GLY A 195 2.92 5.89 -6.45
C GLY A 195 3.89 5.10 -7.32
N TYR A 196 4.12 5.60 -8.53
CA TYR A 196 5.02 4.98 -9.51
C TYR A 196 6.40 4.67 -8.92
N ARG A 197 6.81 3.40 -8.93
CA ARG A 197 8.03 2.83 -8.35
C ARG A 197 8.15 2.96 -6.83
N GLY A 198 7.11 3.43 -6.15
CA GLY A 198 7.02 3.52 -4.69
C GLY A 198 8.24 4.17 -4.02
N GLY A 199 8.79 3.48 -3.03
CA GLY A 199 9.76 3.95 -2.05
C GLY A 199 9.48 3.28 -0.70
N VAL A 200 10.15 3.72 0.36
CA VAL A 200 10.08 3.07 1.68
C VAL A 200 9.21 3.88 2.64
N LEU A 201 8.25 3.23 3.29
CA LEU A 201 7.72 3.67 4.57
C LEU A 201 8.41 2.85 5.66
N ASP A 202 9.20 3.54 6.47
CA ASP A 202 9.81 3.00 7.67
C ASP A 202 8.95 3.36 8.89
N VAL A 203 8.29 2.35 9.45
CA VAL A 203 7.43 2.53 10.63
C VAL A 203 8.25 2.73 11.89
N ASN A 204 9.56 2.45 11.87
CA ASN A 204 10.51 2.79 12.92
C ASN A 204 10.03 2.40 14.35
N GLY A 205 9.62 1.15 14.51
CA GLY A 205 9.17 0.57 15.78
C GLY A 205 7.75 0.96 16.21
N ASN A 206 6.96 1.56 15.32
CA ASN A 206 5.57 1.94 15.57
C ASN A 206 4.59 0.91 15.03
N ASP A 207 3.64 0.52 15.87
CA ASP A 207 2.53 -0.35 15.47
C ASP A 207 1.51 0.46 14.67
N LEU A 208 1.04 -0.10 13.54
CA LEU A 208 0.09 0.55 12.64
C LEU A 208 -1.03 -0.42 12.23
N THR A 209 -2.21 0.14 12.00
CA THR A 209 -3.34 -0.56 11.39
C THR A 209 -3.68 0.10 10.06
N PHE A 210 -3.69 -0.70 8.99
CA PHE A 210 -4.12 -0.30 7.66
C PHE A 210 -5.45 -0.98 7.34
N HIS A 211 -6.40 -0.23 6.78
CA HIS A 211 -7.59 -0.77 6.12
C HIS A 211 -7.41 -0.82 4.60
N LYS A 212 -6.36 -0.17 4.09
CA LYS A 212 -5.90 -0.31 2.71
C LYS A 212 -4.41 -0.04 2.57
N LEU A 213 -3.76 -0.83 1.72
CA LEU A 213 -2.40 -0.65 1.25
C LEU A 213 -2.45 -0.12 -0.19
N ASN A 214 -2.44 1.22 -0.36
CA ASN A 214 -2.49 1.85 -1.67
C ASN A 214 -1.11 1.77 -2.36
N ALA A 215 -0.75 0.59 -2.87
CA ALA A 215 0.55 0.31 -3.49
C ALA A 215 0.40 0.11 -5.00
N ALA A 216 1.00 1.00 -5.80
CA ALA A 216 0.87 0.96 -7.26
C ALA A 216 1.63 -0.16 -7.95
N ASP A 217 2.76 -0.57 -7.38
CA ASP A 217 3.66 -1.55 -7.98
C ASP A 217 4.63 -2.13 -6.94
N TYR A 218 5.50 -3.02 -7.41
CA TYR A 218 6.53 -3.69 -6.62
C TYR A 218 7.48 -2.75 -5.86
N GLY A 219 7.61 -1.48 -6.26
CA GLY A 219 8.46 -0.51 -5.57
C GLY A 219 7.92 -0.04 -4.21
N ALA A 220 6.65 -0.33 -3.90
CA ALA A 220 6.06 -0.01 -2.61
C ALA A 220 6.67 -0.86 -1.48
N THR A 221 7.40 -0.25 -0.55
CA THR A 221 8.02 -0.97 0.58
C THR A 221 7.45 -0.48 1.90
N LEU A 222 6.87 -1.40 2.67
CA LEU A 222 6.48 -1.21 4.07
C LEU A 222 7.47 -1.98 4.94
N GLY A 223 8.21 -1.28 5.80
CA GLY A 223 9.19 -1.94 6.64
C GLY A 223 9.47 -1.24 7.95
N ASN A 224 10.37 -1.86 8.71
CA ASN A 224 10.85 -1.35 9.98
C ASN A 224 12.36 -1.49 10.06
N SER A 225 13.06 -0.37 10.20
CA SER A 225 14.51 -0.32 10.43
C SER A 225 14.90 -0.37 11.91
N SER A 226 13.94 -0.20 12.83
CA SER A 226 14.18 -0.19 14.27
C SER A 226 14.41 -1.59 14.86
N ASP A 227 15.24 -1.66 15.89
CA ASP A 227 15.42 -2.87 16.71
C ASP A 227 14.14 -3.23 17.47
N LYS A 228 13.25 -2.26 17.73
CA LYS A 228 11.94 -2.53 18.30
C LYS A 228 11.04 -3.12 17.22
N THR A 229 10.57 -4.34 17.42
CA THR A 229 9.59 -4.97 16.52
C THR A 229 8.31 -4.16 16.45
N ALA A 230 7.78 -3.97 15.24
CA ALA A 230 6.52 -3.30 15.00
C ALA A 230 5.44 -4.30 14.54
N ASN A 231 4.21 -4.13 15.02
CA ASN A 231 3.06 -4.92 14.61
C ASN A 231 2.24 -4.16 13.56
N ILE A 232 2.16 -4.73 12.36
CA ILE A 232 1.34 -4.23 11.27
C ILE A 232 0.07 -5.06 11.21
N THR A 233 -1.07 -4.42 11.39
CA THR A 233 -2.39 -5.04 11.22
C THR A 233 -2.98 -4.58 9.90
N LEU A 234 -3.39 -5.53 9.06
CA LEU A 234 -4.20 -5.27 7.88
C LEU A 234 -5.65 -5.69 8.17
N ASP A 235 -6.56 -4.72 8.25
CA ASP A 235 -8.00 -4.93 8.38
C ASP A 235 -8.73 -4.32 7.17
N TYR A 236 -8.54 -4.92 6.00
CA TYR A 236 -9.15 -4.43 4.75
C TYR A 236 -10.64 -4.74 4.62
N GLN A 237 -11.20 -5.48 5.57
CA GLN A 237 -12.53 -6.04 5.44
C GLN A 237 -13.58 -4.96 5.64
N THR A 238 -14.65 -5.08 4.86
CA THR A 238 -15.88 -4.37 5.18
C THR A 238 -16.57 -5.10 6.31
N HIS A 239 -16.72 -4.44 7.46
CA HIS A 239 -17.54 -4.97 8.55
C HIS A 239 -19.02 -4.70 8.27
N PRO A 240 -19.95 -5.59 8.69
CA PRO A 240 -21.39 -5.37 8.47
C PRO A 240 -21.88 -4.00 8.96
N ALA A 241 -21.35 -3.51 10.08
CA ALA A 241 -21.72 -2.20 10.63
C ALA A 241 -21.35 -1.01 9.72
N ASP A 242 -20.31 -1.16 8.88
CA ASP A 242 -19.82 -0.12 7.98
C ASP A 242 -20.59 -0.08 6.64
N VAL A 243 -21.41 -1.10 6.38
CA VAL A 243 -22.25 -1.15 5.18
C VAL A 243 -23.34 -0.09 5.28
N LYS A 244 -23.17 1.00 4.53
CA LYS A 244 -24.17 2.06 4.44
C LYS A 244 -25.49 1.54 3.85
N VAL A 245 -26.56 1.75 4.59
CA VAL A 245 -27.94 1.55 4.13
C VAL A 245 -28.43 2.86 3.51
N ASN A 246 -28.78 2.83 2.23
CA ASN A 246 -29.23 4.00 1.48
C ASN A 246 -30.75 4.06 1.39
N GLU A 247 -31.29 5.26 1.22
CA GLU A 247 -32.70 5.47 0.89
C GLU A 247 -32.86 5.69 -0.61
N TRP A 248 -34.04 5.38 -1.13
CA TRP A 248 -34.37 5.70 -2.51
C TRP A 248 -34.32 7.21 -2.75
N SER A 249 -33.68 7.61 -3.84
CA SER A 249 -33.59 9.02 -4.25
C SER A 249 -34.21 9.23 -5.62
N SER A 250 -34.92 10.35 -5.77
CA SER A 250 -35.51 10.81 -7.04
C SER A 250 -34.49 11.18 -8.11
N SER A 251 -33.20 11.20 -7.78
CA SER A 251 -32.12 11.27 -8.77
C SER A 251 -32.08 10.03 -9.68
N ASN A 252 -32.65 8.90 -9.25
CA ASN A 252 -32.65 7.62 -9.95
C ASN A 252 -31.25 7.12 -10.32
N ARG A 253 -30.22 7.51 -9.54
CA ARG A 253 -28.82 7.11 -9.73
C ARG A 253 -28.26 6.56 -8.42
N GLY A 254 -27.46 5.51 -8.53
CA GLY A 254 -26.81 4.88 -7.39
C GLY A 254 -25.59 4.08 -7.78
N THR A 255 -24.85 3.61 -6.79
CA THR A 255 -23.68 2.77 -6.98
C THR A 255 -24.10 1.30 -7.00
N VAL A 256 -23.77 0.59 -8.07
CA VAL A 256 -24.03 -0.86 -8.18
C VAL A 256 -23.41 -1.59 -6.98
N GLY A 257 -24.19 -2.48 -6.37
CA GLY A 257 -23.83 -3.22 -5.17
C GLY A 257 -24.17 -2.51 -3.86
N SER A 258 -24.68 -1.28 -3.88
CA SER A 258 -25.11 -0.59 -2.65
C SER A 258 -26.40 -1.15 -2.08
N LEU A 259 -26.48 -1.20 -0.74
CA LEU A 259 -27.66 -1.65 0.00
C LEU A 259 -28.65 -0.49 0.19
N TYR A 260 -29.93 -0.80 0.05
CA TYR A 260 -31.03 0.14 0.20
C TYR A 260 -32.12 -0.40 1.13
N ILE A 261 -32.78 0.50 1.84
CA ILE A 261 -33.95 0.23 2.67
C ILE A 261 -35.23 0.73 1.99
N TYR A 262 -36.28 -0.09 2.07
CA TYR A 262 -37.62 0.26 1.63
C TYR A 262 -38.64 -0.04 2.73
N ASN A 263 -39.21 1.02 3.30
CA ASN A 263 -40.40 0.91 4.15
C ASN A 263 -41.62 0.65 3.24
N ASN A 264 -41.91 -0.61 2.97
CA ASN A 264 -42.89 -1.02 1.97
C ASN A 264 -44.33 -0.81 2.48
N PRO A 265 -45.07 0.16 1.92
CA PRO A 265 -46.42 0.47 2.40
C PRO A 265 -47.47 -0.54 1.92
N TYR A 266 -47.15 -1.39 0.94
CA TYR A 266 -48.08 -2.35 0.34
C TYR A 266 -48.19 -3.65 1.16
N THR A 267 -47.07 -4.08 1.75
CA THR A 267 -46.97 -5.31 2.55
C THR A 267 -46.73 -5.05 4.03
N HIS A 268 -46.56 -3.78 4.44
CA HIS A 268 -46.24 -3.37 5.81
C HIS A 268 -44.97 -4.02 6.36
N THR A 269 -43.95 -4.16 5.51
CA THR A 269 -42.64 -4.71 5.84
C THR A 269 -41.53 -3.68 5.62
N VAL A 270 -40.39 -3.89 6.27
CA VAL A 270 -39.13 -3.22 5.91
C VAL A 270 -38.38 -4.19 5.01
N ASP A 271 -38.09 -3.77 3.79
CA ASP A 271 -37.48 -4.60 2.75
C ASP A 271 -36.10 -4.04 2.40
N TYR A 272 -35.10 -4.92 2.29
CA TYR A 272 -33.75 -4.55 1.90
C TYR A 272 -33.45 -5.01 0.48
N PHE A 273 -32.81 -4.13 -0.29
CA PHE A 273 -32.43 -4.40 -1.68
C PHE A 273 -30.99 -4.03 -1.98
N ILE A 274 -30.31 -4.84 -2.79
CA ILE A 274 -29.01 -4.49 -3.37
C ILE A 274 -29.25 -3.97 -4.80
N LEU A 275 -28.63 -2.84 -5.13
CA LEU A 275 -28.73 -2.23 -6.44
C LEU A 275 -27.88 -2.99 -7.48
N LYS A 276 -28.45 -3.36 -8.62
CA LYS A 276 -27.79 -4.11 -9.71
C LYS A 276 -27.31 -3.24 -10.87
N THR A 277 -27.86 -2.03 -11.01
CA THR A 277 -27.60 -1.12 -12.15
C THR A 277 -27.29 0.30 -11.66
N SER A 278 -26.54 1.10 -12.43
CA SER A 278 -26.16 2.47 -12.02
C SER A 278 -27.31 3.48 -12.00
N SER A 279 -28.45 3.10 -12.56
CA SER A 279 -29.72 3.81 -12.53
C SER A 279 -30.84 2.85 -12.15
N TYR A 280 -31.89 3.35 -11.51
CA TYR A 280 -32.98 2.51 -11.01
C TYR A 280 -34.34 3.21 -11.09
N GLY A 281 -35.40 2.39 -11.14
CA GLY A 281 -36.78 2.82 -10.92
C GLY A 281 -37.24 2.54 -9.49
N TRP A 282 -38.55 2.44 -9.29
CA TRP A 282 -39.14 2.08 -7.99
C TRP A 282 -38.73 0.68 -7.52
N PHE A 283 -38.73 0.47 -6.20
CA PHE A 283 -38.54 -0.85 -5.62
C PHE A 283 -39.70 -1.80 -6.02
N PRO A 284 -39.41 -3.09 -6.19
CA PRO A 284 -40.45 -4.12 -6.23
C PRO A 284 -41.29 -4.10 -4.94
N THR A 285 -42.61 -4.25 -5.06
CA THR A 285 -43.53 -4.17 -3.92
C THR A 285 -43.87 -5.52 -3.28
N GLY A 286 -43.55 -6.63 -3.96
CA GLY A 286 -43.89 -8.00 -3.53
C GLY A 286 -42.68 -8.84 -3.10
N GLN A 287 -41.64 -8.23 -2.52
CA GLN A 287 -40.46 -8.95 -1.99
C GLN A 287 -39.75 -9.83 -3.04
N VAL A 288 -39.64 -9.33 -4.27
CA VAL A 288 -38.99 -10.04 -5.39
C VAL A 288 -37.87 -9.20 -5.97
N SER A 289 -36.88 -9.87 -6.55
CA SER A 289 -35.83 -9.22 -7.34
C SER A 289 -36.34 -8.85 -8.75
N ASN A 290 -35.72 -7.86 -9.39
CA ASN A 290 -35.91 -7.53 -10.79
C ASN A 290 -34.57 -7.18 -11.48
N GLU A 291 -34.63 -6.49 -12.62
CA GLU A 291 -33.45 -6.05 -13.37
C GLU A 291 -32.54 -5.12 -12.54
N HIS A 292 -33.14 -4.21 -11.76
CA HIS A 292 -32.43 -3.16 -11.03
C HIS A 292 -32.17 -3.51 -9.56
N TRP A 293 -33.05 -4.28 -8.93
CA TRP A 293 -33.05 -4.50 -7.49
C TRP A 293 -32.99 -5.99 -7.18
N GLU A 294 -32.05 -6.38 -6.33
CA GLU A 294 -31.98 -7.71 -5.72
C GLU A 294 -32.60 -7.64 -4.32
N TYR A 295 -33.69 -8.35 -4.09
CA TYR A 295 -34.29 -8.45 -2.76
C TYR A 295 -33.44 -9.34 -1.85
N VAL A 296 -33.09 -8.87 -0.65
CA VAL A 296 -32.19 -9.56 0.29
C VAL A 296 -32.76 -9.77 1.70
N GLY A 297 -34.07 -9.56 1.88
CA GLY A 297 -34.77 -9.87 3.13
C GLY A 297 -35.28 -8.66 3.89
N HIS A 298 -35.67 -8.88 5.15
CA HIS A 298 -36.27 -7.89 6.04
C HIS A 298 -35.41 -7.51 7.25
N ASP A 299 -34.29 -8.22 7.45
CA ASP A 299 -33.39 -7.99 8.57
C ASP A 299 -32.16 -7.21 8.12
N GLN A 300 -31.93 -6.05 8.73
CA GLN A 300 -30.83 -5.16 8.36
C GLN A 300 -29.48 -5.84 8.54
N ASN A 301 -29.28 -6.50 9.69
CA ASN A 301 -28.01 -7.10 10.06
C ASN A 301 -27.64 -8.22 9.08
N SER A 302 -28.61 -9.06 8.70
CA SER A 302 -28.45 -10.11 7.70
C SER A 302 -28.14 -9.55 6.32
N ALA A 303 -28.81 -8.47 5.90
CA ALA A 303 -28.56 -7.83 4.61
C ALA A 303 -27.18 -7.15 4.54
N GLN A 304 -26.78 -6.46 5.62
CA GLN A 304 -25.45 -5.87 5.75
C GLN A 304 -24.36 -6.94 5.80
N ALA A 305 -24.55 -8.02 6.57
CA ALA A 305 -23.62 -9.15 6.63
C ALA A 305 -23.48 -9.86 5.27
N LEU A 306 -24.59 -10.06 4.55
CA LEU A 306 -24.57 -10.61 3.19
C LEU A 306 -23.71 -9.75 2.26
N LEU A 307 -23.90 -8.43 2.27
CA LEU A 307 -23.15 -7.52 1.40
C LEU A 307 -21.68 -7.43 1.80
N ALA A 308 -21.38 -7.32 3.10
CA ALA A 308 -20.02 -7.35 3.63
C ALA A 308 -19.29 -8.62 3.17
N ASN A 309 -19.89 -9.79 3.33
CA ASN A 309 -19.32 -11.07 2.87
C ASN A 309 -19.08 -11.08 1.35
N ARG A 310 -20.02 -10.58 0.54
CA ARG A 310 -19.84 -10.48 -0.93
C ARG A 310 -18.69 -9.54 -1.32
N ILE A 311 -18.47 -8.46 -0.57
CA ILE A 311 -17.36 -7.54 -0.81
C ILE A 311 -16.03 -8.21 -0.41
N ASN A 312 -15.96 -8.78 0.80
CA ASN A 312 -14.77 -9.42 1.33
C ASN A 312 -14.34 -10.65 0.50
N ASN A 313 -15.31 -11.37 -0.10
CA ASN A 313 -15.04 -12.50 -0.97
C ASN A 313 -14.39 -12.14 -2.32
N LYS A 314 -14.32 -10.86 -2.68
CA LYS A 314 -13.52 -10.41 -3.84
C LYS A 314 -12.02 -10.48 -3.60
N GLY A 315 -11.59 -10.62 -2.33
CA GLY A 315 -10.19 -10.65 -1.94
C GLY A 315 -9.53 -9.26 -1.91
N TYR A 316 -8.25 -9.27 -1.61
CA TYR A 316 -7.40 -8.10 -1.50
C TYR A 316 -6.03 -8.38 -2.12
N LEU A 317 -5.39 -7.37 -2.68
CA LEU A 317 -4.11 -7.51 -3.39
C LEU A 317 -3.06 -6.57 -2.80
N TYR A 318 -1.84 -7.07 -2.67
CA TYR A 318 -0.68 -6.26 -2.33
C TYR A 318 0.53 -6.60 -3.21
N HIS A 319 0.88 -5.65 -4.09
CA HIS A 319 2.03 -5.74 -4.99
C HIS A 319 3.39 -5.45 -4.34
N GLY A 320 3.39 -4.86 -3.13
CA GLY A 320 4.58 -4.30 -2.52
C GLY A 320 5.45 -5.29 -1.76
N LYS A 321 6.33 -4.73 -0.91
CA LYS A 321 7.32 -5.47 -0.13
C LYS A 321 7.11 -5.26 1.35
N LEU A 322 7.20 -6.35 2.10
CA LEU A 322 7.29 -6.33 3.56
C LEU A 322 8.76 -6.52 3.97
N LEU A 323 9.32 -5.61 4.78
CA LEU A 323 10.76 -5.59 5.08
C LEU A 323 11.09 -5.38 6.57
N GLY A 324 12.08 -6.11 7.06
CA GLY A 324 12.72 -5.84 8.35
C GLY A 324 11.97 -6.41 9.55
N ASN A 325 12.08 -5.74 10.68
CA ASN A 325 11.61 -6.26 11.97
C ASN A 325 10.12 -5.98 12.20
N ILE A 326 9.27 -6.59 11.38
CA ILE A 326 7.81 -6.47 11.48
C ILE A 326 7.14 -7.82 11.73
N ASN A 327 6.08 -7.79 12.53
CA ASN A 327 5.01 -8.78 12.47
C ASN A 327 3.90 -8.24 11.57
N PHE A 328 3.28 -9.11 10.78
CA PHE A 328 2.15 -8.76 9.92
C PHE A 328 0.96 -9.64 10.25
N SER A 329 -0.21 -9.06 10.49
CA SER A 329 -1.42 -9.79 10.86
C SER A 329 -2.58 -9.42 9.95
N ASN A 330 -3.20 -10.43 9.34
CA ASN A 330 -4.48 -10.36 8.65
C ASN A 330 -5.44 -11.37 9.28
N LYS A 331 -6.51 -10.88 9.91
CA LYS A 331 -7.52 -11.73 10.55
C LYS A 331 -8.85 -11.52 9.88
N ALA A 332 -9.12 -12.37 8.89
CA ALA A 332 -10.39 -12.36 8.20
C ALA A 332 -11.53 -12.73 9.16
N THR A 333 -12.72 -12.22 8.88
CA THR A 333 -13.96 -12.55 9.59
C THR A 333 -14.27 -14.02 9.31
N PRO A 334 -14.69 -14.82 10.31
CA PRO A 334 -15.07 -16.21 10.11
C PRO A 334 -16.08 -16.38 8.96
N GLY A 335 -15.82 -17.34 8.07
CA GLY A 335 -16.64 -17.59 6.87
C GLY A 335 -16.29 -16.74 5.64
N THR A 336 -15.33 -15.81 5.74
CA THR A 336 -14.75 -15.15 4.56
C THR A 336 -14.05 -16.19 3.70
N THR A 337 -14.23 -16.12 2.37
CA THR A 337 -13.56 -17.02 1.41
C THR A 337 -12.63 -16.28 0.45
N GLY A 338 -12.63 -14.94 0.48
CA GLY A 338 -11.74 -14.12 -0.35
C GLY A 338 -10.27 -14.30 0.03
N ALA A 339 -9.39 -14.17 -0.96
CA ALA A 339 -7.95 -14.28 -0.78
C ALA A 339 -7.30 -12.93 -0.49
N LEU A 340 -6.41 -12.86 0.50
CA LEU A 340 -5.30 -11.91 0.48
C LEU A 340 -4.24 -12.45 -0.46
N VAL A 341 -3.93 -11.70 -1.51
CA VAL A 341 -2.96 -12.06 -2.55
C VAL A 341 -1.72 -11.20 -2.42
N MET A 342 -0.56 -11.84 -2.45
CA MET A 342 0.74 -11.21 -2.47
C MET A 342 1.55 -11.71 -3.66
N ASP A 343 1.78 -10.84 -4.63
CA ASP A 343 2.66 -11.06 -5.79
C ASP A 343 3.88 -10.12 -5.78
N GLY A 344 4.07 -9.43 -4.66
CA GLY A 344 5.28 -8.67 -4.36
C GLY A 344 6.36 -9.53 -3.69
N SER A 345 6.86 -9.14 -2.52
CA SER A 345 7.87 -9.94 -1.80
C SER A 345 7.85 -9.70 -0.29
N ALA A 346 8.52 -10.56 0.46
CA ALA A 346 8.72 -10.34 1.89
C ALA A 346 10.12 -10.76 2.33
N ASN A 347 10.72 -9.97 3.20
CA ASN A 347 11.91 -10.32 3.95
C ASN A 347 11.76 -9.74 5.36
N MET A 348 11.07 -10.46 6.22
CA MET A 348 10.83 -10.08 7.62
C MET A 348 11.44 -11.09 8.58
N SER A 349 11.92 -10.60 9.72
CA SER A 349 12.36 -11.45 10.83
C SER A 349 11.21 -11.92 11.72
N GLY A 350 10.06 -11.25 11.66
CA GLY A 350 8.89 -11.54 12.49
C GLY A 350 7.93 -12.54 11.87
N THR A 351 6.72 -12.55 12.42
CA THR A 351 5.66 -13.50 12.06
C THR A 351 4.63 -12.88 11.11
N PHE A 352 4.28 -13.62 10.07
CA PHE A 352 3.07 -13.38 9.28
C PHE A 352 1.93 -14.23 9.85
N THR A 353 0.82 -13.62 10.26
CA THR A 353 -0.36 -14.31 10.78
C THR A 353 -1.54 -14.14 9.84
N GLN A 354 -2.15 -15.26 9.44
CA GLN A 354 -3.41 -15.34 8.72
C GLN A 354 -4.42 -16.13 9.56
N GLU A 355 -5.59 -15.55 9.81
CA GLU A 355 -6.73 -16.25 10.44
C GLU A 355 -7.96 -16.12 9.53
N ASN A 356 -8.64 -17.23 9.24
CA ASN A 356 -9.74 -17.35 8.27
C ASN A 356 -9.36 -16.92 6.84
N GLY A 357 -10.31 -17.05 5.91
CA GLY A 357 -10.11 -16.62 4.52
C GLY A 357 -9.04 -17.42 3.80
N ARG A 358 -8.54 -16.84 2.70
CA ARG A 358 -7.46 -17.43 1.92
C ARG A 358 -6.23 -16.51 1.91
N LEU A 359 -5.04 -17.08 1.89
CA LEU A 359 -3.78 -16.38 1.62
C LEU A 359 -3.12 -17.02 0.39
N THR A 360 -2.79 -16.22 -0.62
CA THR A 360 -2.06 -16.70 -1.80
C THR A 360 -0.79 -15.89 -1.97
N ILE A 361 0.34 -16.59 -2.02
CA ILE A 361 1.66 -16.04 -2.28
C ILE A 361 2.12 -16.58 -3.63
N GLN A 362 2.53 -15.71 -4.56
CA GLN A 362 2.85 -16.12 -5.93
C GLN A 362 3.96 -15.25 -6.55
N GLY A 363 4.49 -15.71 -7.68
CA GLY A 363 5.24 -14.85 -8.58
C GLY A 363 4.36 -13.79 -9.24
N HIS A 364 4.98 -12.94 -10.05
CA HIS A 364 4.29 -11.84 -10.71
C HIS A 364 4.41 -11.95 -12.23
N PRO A 365 3.32 -12.01 -13.00
CA PRO A 365 3.40 -12.00 -14.46
C PRO A 365 4.02 -10.68 -14.94
N VAL A 366 4.96 -10.73 -15.87
CA VAL A 366 5.58 -9.51 -16.43
C VAL A 366 4.50 -8.63 -17.06
N ILE A 367 4.50 -7.34 -16.70
CA ILE A 367 3.56 -6.36 -17.24
C ILE A 367 3.91 -6.04 -18.70
N HIS A 368 2.91 -6.13 -19.58
CA HIS A 368 3.01 -5.71 -20.97
C HIS A 368 2.11 -4.50 -21.27
N ALA A 369 2.45 -3.77 -22.33
CA ALA A 369 1.57 -2.73 -22.85
C ALA A 369 0.28 -3.36 -23.40
N SER A 370 -0.86 -2.74 -23.09
CA SER A 370 -2.16 -3.17 -23.59
C SER A 370 -2.99 -2.00 -24.11
N THR A 371 -3.97 -2.29 -24.97
CA THR A 371 -4.85 -1.29 -25.58
C THR A 371 -6.31 -1.74 -25.56
N SER A 372 -7.22 -0.92 -26.10
CA SER A 372 -8.63 -1.27 -26.20
C SER A 372 -8.86 -2.42 -27.19
N GLN A 373 -9.91 -3.22 -26.93
CA GLN A 373 -10.31 -4.32 -27.83
C GLN A 373 -10.56 -3.84 -29.27
N SER A 374 -11.08 -2.63 -29.46
CA SER A 374 -11.30 -2.05 -30.79
C SER A 374 -10.02 -1.86 -31.59
N ILE A 375 -8.93 -1.42 -30.94
CA ILE A 375 -7.63 -1.23 -31.59
C ILE A 375 -7.01 -2.60 -31.86
N ALA A 376 -7.05 -3.52 -30.89
CA ALA A 376 -6.55 -4.89 -31.08
C ALA A 376 -7.25 -5.60 -32.26
N ASN A 377 -8.58 -5.49 -32.37
CA ASN A 377 -9.34 -6.04 -33.50
C ASN A 377 -8.95 -5.38 -34.84
N THR A 378 -8.68 -4.07 -34.83
CA THR A 378 -8.24 -3.33 -36.03
C THR A 378 -6.90 -3.86 -36.51
N VAL A 379 -5.93 -4.01 -35.62
CA VAL A 379 -4.59 -4.53 -35.94
C VAL A 379 -4.64 -6.01 -36.36
N SER A 380 -5.47 -6.82 -35.69
CA SER A 380 -5.75 -8.21 -36.06
C SER A 380 -6.33 -8.36 -37.46
N SER A 381 -7.21 -7.44 -37.88
CA SER A 381 -7.75 -7.42 -39.25
C SER A 381 -6.68 -7.15 -40.33
N LEU A 382 -5.54 -6.60 -39.93
CA LEU A 382 -4.36 -6.41 -40.78
C LEU A 382 -3.38 -7.60 -40.72
N GLY A 383 -3.72 -8.67 -39.98
CA GLY A 383 -2.93 -9.89 -39.87
C GLY A 383 -2.00 -9.95 -38.66
N ASP A 384 -2.05 -8.99 -37.74
CA ASP A 384 -1.20 -8.93 -36.55
C ASP A 384 -2.01 -9.16 -35.26
N ASN A 385 -1.77 -10.30 -34.60
CA ASN A 385 -2.45 -10.71 -33.36
C ASN A 385 -1.59 -10.51 -32.10
N SER A 386 -0.50 -9.73 -32.18
CA SER A 386 0.42 -9.51 -31.05
C SER A 386 -0.10 -8.50 -30.02
N VAL A 387 -1.10 -7.69 -30.39
CA VAL A 387 -1.61 -6.60 -29.55
C VAL A 387 -2.45 -7.13 -28.39
N LEU A 388 -1.99 -6.89 -27.17
CA LEU A 388 -2.68 -7.30 -25.94
C LEU A 388 -3.77 -6.31 -25.52
N THR A 389 -4.77 -6.82 -24.81
CA THR A 389 -5.90 -6.04 -24.27
C THR A 389 -5.96 -6.02 -22.74
N GLN A 390 -4.96 -6.64 -22.10
CA GLN A 390 -4.75 -6.68 -20.66
C GLN A 390 -3.25 -6.66 -20.37
N PRO A 391 -2.82 -6.10 -19.22
CA PRO A 391 -1.40 -5.96 -18.90
C PRO A 391 -0.72 -7.30 -18.61
N THR A 392 -1.45 -8.25 -18.02
CA THR A 392 -0.93 -9.55 -17.57
C THR A 392 -1.96 -10.65 -17.85
N SER A 393 -1.53 -11.90 -17.95
CA SER A 393 -2.39 -13.05 -18.24
C SER A 393 -1.87 -14.35 -17.60
N PHE A 394 -2.77 -15.30 -17.32
CA PHE A 394 -2.38 -16.59 -16.73
C PHE A 394 -1.52 -17.47 -17.64
N THR A 395 -1.64 -17.28 -18.96
CA THR A 395 -1.01 -18.14 -19.97
C THR A 395 0.30 -17.59 -20.50
N GLN A 396 0.75 -16.41 -20.07
CA GLN A 396 2.04 -15.88 -20.49
C GLN A 396 3.19 -16.70 -19.89
N ASP A 397 4.29 -16.77 -20.63
CA ASP A 397 5.46 -17.56 -20.24
C ASP A 397 6.42 -16.78 -19.33
N ASP A 398 6.40 -15.45 -19.39
CA ASP A 398 7.33 -14.57 -18.71
C ASP A 398 6.78 -14.08 -17.37
N TRP A 399 7.35 -14.62 -16.29
CA TRP A 399 7.02 -14.30 -14.91
C TRP A 399 8.26 -13.81 -14.18
N GLU A 400 8.08 -12.84 -13.30
CA GLU A 400 9.08 -12.41 -12.34
C GLU A 400 9.04 -13.32 -11.12
N ASN A 401 10.20 -13.86 -10.77
CA ASN A 401 10.35 -14.65 -9.55
C ASN A 401 10.24 -13.75 -8.31
N ARG A 402 9.48 -14.20 -7.32
CA ARG A 402 9.28 -13.52 -6.04
C ARG A 402 9.77 -14.37 -4.88
N THR A 403 10.29 -13.73 -3.84
CA THR A 403 10.80 -14.41 -2.65
C THR A 403 10.13 -13.88 -1.40
N PHE A 404 9.69 -14.80 -0.55
CA PHE A 404 9.00 -14.53 0.69
C PHE A 404 9.76 -15.23 1.80
N SER A 405 10.31 -14.45 2.72
CA SER A 405 11.01 -14.94 3.90
C SER A 405 10.37 -14.35 5.15
N PHE A 406 9.92 -15.24 6.03
CA PHE A 406 9.31 -14.89 7.31
C PHE A 406 10.07 -15.62 8.43
N GLY A 407 10.08 -15.05 9.64
CA GLY A 407 10.48 -15.81 10.83
C GLY A 407 9.52 -16.98 11.07
N SER A 408 8.21 -16.72 10.96
CA SER A 408 7.19 -17.78 10.89
C SER A 408 5.95 -17.35 10.11
N LEU A 409 5.22 -18.33 9.57
CA LEU A 409 3.91 -18.16 8.94
C LEU A 409 2.87 -18.92 9.76
N VAL A 410 2.05 -18.19 10.51
CA VAL A 410 0.98 -18.73 11.36
C VAL A 410 -0.34 -18.68 10.60
N LEU A 411 -0.97 -19.85 10.46
CA LEU A 411 -2.17 -20.09 9.70
C LEU A 411 -3.21 -20.72 10.62
N LYS A 412 -4.41 -20.14 10.66
CA LYS A 412 -5.53 -20.69 11.43
C LYS A 412 -6.83 -20.59 10.63
N ASP A 413 -7.57 -21.68 10.52
CA ASP A 413 -8.85 -21.75 9.80
C ASP A 413 -8.75 -21.21 8.35
N THR A 414 -7.58 -21.35 7.70
CA THR A 414 -7.28 -20.67 6.43
C THR A 414 -6.92 -21.63 5.29
N ASP A 415 -7.24 -21.23 4.06
CA ASP A 415 -6.70 -21.83 2.85
C ASP A 415 -5.44 -21.08 2.42
N PHE A 416 -4.28 -21.72 2.44
CA PHE A 416 -3.01 -21.14 2.01
C PHE A 416 -2.51 -21.78 0.71
N GLY A 417 -2.08 -20.94 -0.23
CA GLY A 417 -1.47 -21.36 -1.49
C GLY A 417 -0.14 -20.66 -1.76
N LEU A 418 0.87 -21.44 -2.14
CA LEU A 418 2.12 -20.96 -2.74
C LEU A 418 2.10 -21.31 -4.23
N GLY A 419 1.93 -20.30 -5.09
CA GLY A 419 1.84 -20.45 -6.54
C GLY A 419 3.18 -20.40 -7.27
N ARG A 420 3.14 -20.59 -8.59
CA ARG A 420 4.32 -20.57 -9.49
C ARG A 420 5.20 -19.34 -9.30
N ASN A 421 6.48 -19.47 -9.65
CA ASN A 421 7.49 -18.41 -9.63
C ASN A 421 7.69 -17.76 -8.24
N ALA A 422 7.27 -18.43 -7.15
CA ALA A 422 7.50 -17.97 -5.78
C ALA A 422 8.42 -18.91 -5.00
N THR A 423 9.32 -18.34 -4.20
CA THR A 423 10.08 -19.06 -3.18
C THR A 423 9.63 -18.64 -1.80
N LEU A 424 9.30 -19.60 -0.94
CA LEU A 424 8.91 -19.38 0.44
C LEU A 424 9.94 -20.00 1.40
N ASN A 425 10.52 -19.17 2.26
CA ASN A 425 11.45 -19.57 3.31
C ASN A 425 10.82 -19.24 4.68
N THR A 426 10.34 -20.24 5.42
CA THR A 426 9.68 -20.00 6.71
C THR A 426 9.50 -21.27 7.54
N THR A 427 9.14 -21.10 8.81
CA THR A 427 8.43 -22.13 9.57
C THR A 427 6.93 -21.88 9.49
N ILE A 428 6.19 -22.78 8.84
CA ILE A 428 4.72 -22.75 8.82
C ILE A 428 4.19 -23.37 10.12
N GLN A 429 3.20 -22.73 10.72
CA GLN A 429 2.40 -23.24 11.84
C GLN A 429 0.94 -23.21 11.42
N ALA A 430 0.38 -24.36 11.10
CA ALA A 430 -0.99 -24.48 10.60
C ALA A 430 -1.89 -25.20 11.61
N ASP A 431 -3.02 -24.55 11.92
CA ASP A 431 -4.07 -25.07 12.79
C ASP A 431 -5.39 -25.06 12.00
N ASN A 432 -6.01 -26.22 11.81
CA ASN A 432 -7.22 -26.39 11.00
C ASN A 432 -7.15 -25.69 9.63
N SER A 433 -6.01 -25.80 8.95
CA SER A 433 -5.74 -25.05 7.72
C SER A 433 -5.25 -25.95 6.59
N SER A 434 -5.57 -25.57 5.34
CA SER A 434 -5.01 -26.23 4.15
C SER A 434 -3.81 -25.44 3.64
N VAL A 435 -2.69 -26.13 3.37
CA VAL A 435 -1.43 -25.57 2.89
C VAL A 435 -1.11 -26.26 1.57
N THR A 436 -1.17 -25.53 0.46
CA THR A 436 -0.87 -26.06 -0.88
C THR A 436 0.40 -25.43 -1.44
N LEU A 437 1.47 -26.22 -1.55
CA LEU A 437 2.76 -25.82 -2.10
C LEU A 437 2.84 -26.25 -3.56
N GLY A 438 2.89 -25.28 -4.48
CA GLY A 438 2.59 -25.50 -5.89
C GLY A 438 1.09 -25.46 -6.15
N ASP A 439 0.43 -24.39 -5.72
CA ASP A 439 -0.98 -24.11 -5.98
C ASP A 439 -1.15 -23.56 -7.40
N SER A 440 -2.00 -24.20 -8.21
CA SER A 440 -2.29 -23.75 -9.57
C SER A 440 -3.21 -22.54 -9.63
N ARG A 441 -3.94 -22.26 -8.55
CA ARG A 441 -4.85 -21.13 -8.42
C ARG A 441 -4.02 -19.88 -8.12
N VAL A 442 -3.90 -19.01 -9.11
CA VAL A 442 -3.15 -17.76 -9.01
C VAL A 442 -4.02 -16.60 -9.47
N PHE A 443 -3.54 -15.38 -9.28
CA PHE A 443 -4.28 -14.17 -9.55
C PHE A 443 -3.51 -13.23 -10.47
N ILE A 444 -4.25 -12.40 -11.18
CA ILE A 444 -3.74 -11.23 -11.90
C ILE A 444 -4.49 -9.98 -11.48
N ASP A 445 -3.85 -8.82 -11.62
CA ASP A 445 -4.52 -7.53 -11.61
C ASP A 445 -4.80 -7.06 -13.05
N LYS A 446 -6.08 -6.86 -13.39
CA LYS A 446 -6.45 -6.31 -14.71
C LYS A 446 -6.03 -4.85 -14.91
N LYS A 447 -5.63 -4.17 -13.84
CA LYS A 447 -5.16 -2.77 -13.82
C LYS A 447 -3.68 -2.65 -13.48
N ASP A 448 -2.95 -3.76 -13.53
CA ASP A 448 -1.53 -3.76 -13.19
C ASP A 448 -0.75 -2.71 -14.00
N GLY A 449 0.12 -1.98 -13.33
CA GLY A 449 0.88 -0.86 -13.88
C GLY A 449 0.09 0.45 -14.12
N GLN A 450 -1.20 0.53 -13.79
CA GLN A 450 -2.03 1.73 -14.01
C GLN A 450 -2.20 2.63 -12.77
N GLY A 451 -1.54 2.30 -11.66
CA GLY A 451 -1.61 3.03 -10.39
C GLY A 451 -2.04 2.14 -9.23
N THR A 452 -2.57 2.71 -8.16
CA THR A 452 -2.89 1.96 -6.92
C THR A 452 -4.20 1.18 -6.97
N ALA A 453 -5.03 1.39 -7.99
CA ALA A 453 -6.34 0.76 -8.09
C ALA A 453 -6.21 -0.58 -8.81
N PHE A 454 -6.58 -1.68 -8.14
CA PHE A 454 -6.55 -3.03 -8.70
C PHE A 454 -7.95 -3.56 -9.03
N THR A 455 -8.01 -4.56 -9.90
CA THR A 455 -9.15 -5.44 -10.16
C THR A 455 -8.63 -6.87 -10.22
N LEU A 456 -8.79 -7.58 -9.09
CA LEU A 456 -8.30 -8.94 -8.91
C LEU A 456 -9.12 -9.95 -9.73
N GLU A 457 -8.43 -10.85 -10.43
CA GLU A 457 -9.03 -12.00 -11.11
C GLU A 457 -8.27 -13.27 -10.74
N GLU A 458 -9.00 -14.32 -10.33
CA GLU A 458 -8.47 -15.66 -10.10
C GLU A 458 -8.46 -16.45 -11.41
N GLY A 459 -7.42 -17.25 -11.61
CA GLY A 459 -7.31 -18.17 -12.73
C GLY A 459 -6.37 -19.34 -12.43
N THR A 460 -6.06 -20.11 -13.46
CA THR A 460 -5.18 -21.28 -13.35
C THR A 460 -3.92 -21.07 -14.17
N SER A 461 -2.76 -21.19 -13.52
CA SER A 461 -1.46 -21.21 -14.19
C SER A 461 -0.55 -22.23 -13.51
N VAL A 462 -0.11 -23.24 -14.26
CA VAL A 462 0.73 -24.33 -13.74
C VAL A 462 2.14 -24.17 -14.28
N ALA A 463 3.14 -24.21 -13.41
CA ALA A 463 4.53 -24.20 -13.83
C ALA A 463 4.88 -25.55 -14.49
N THR A 464 5.35 -25.50 -15.74
CA THR A 464 5.78 -26.69 -16.49
C THR A 464 7.30 -26.76 -16.64
N LYS A 465 8.00 -25.63 -16.50
CA LYS A 465 9.45 -25.54 -16.50
C LYS A 465 9.94 -25.50 -15.05
N ASP A 466 11.04 -26.18 -14.75
CA ASP A 466 11.57 -26.22 -13.37
C ASP A 466 11.92 -24.83 -12.83
N ALA A 467 12.32 -23.89 -13.70
CA ALA A 467 12.60 -22.51 -13.31
C ALA A 467 11.37 -21.70 -12.88
N ASP A 468 10.17 -22.18 -13.23
CA ASP A 468 8.89 -21.54 -12.88
C ASP A 468 8.21 -22.20 -11.70
N LYS A 469 8.65 -23.40 -11.28
CA LYS A 469 8.08 -24.09 -10.12
C LYS A 469 8.32 -23.28 -8.86
N SER A 470 7.32 -23.25 -7.99
CA SER A 470 7.49 -22.75 -6.63
C SER A 470 8.47 -23.62 -5.84
N VAL A 471 9.11 -22.97 -4.87
CA VAL A 471 10.09 -23.60 -3.99
C VAL A 471 9.71 -23.30 -2.55
N PHE A 472 9.58 -24.34 -1.74
CA PHE A 472 9.45 -24.21 -0.29
C PHE A 472 10.72 -24.69 0.42
N ASN A 473 11.22 -23.88 1.35
CA ASN A 473 12.32 -24.23 2.24
C ASN A 473 11.93 -23.94 3.71
N GLY A 474 12.05 -24.93 4.59
CA GLY A 474 11.91 -24.71 6.02
C GLY A 474 11.21 -25.86 6.76
N THR A 475 10.24 -25.55 7.61
CA THR A 475 9.52 -26.55 8.40
C THR A 475 8.03 -26.30 8.34
N VAL A 476 7.23 -27.36 8.25
CA VAL A 476 5.77 -27.27 8.32
C VAL A 476 5.29 -27.99 9.57
N ASN A 477 4.72 -27.23 10.50
CA ASN A 477 4.03 -27.73 11.67
C ASN A 477 2.52 -27.76 11.38
N LEU A 478 1.89 -28.93 11.52
CA LEU A 478 0.47 -29.17 11.20
C LEU A 478 -0.25 -29.68 12.44
N ASP A 479 -1.33 -29.02 12.83
CA ASP A 479 -2.20 -29.44 13.93
C ASP A 479 -3.68 -29.38 13.53
N ASN A 480 -4.52 -30.09 14.29
CA ASN A 480 -5.99 -29.99 14.27
C ASN A 480 -6.61 -30.05 12.87
N GLN A 481 -6.52 -31.21 12.21
CA GLN A 481 -7.12 -31.45 10.89
C GLN A 481 -6.52 -30.63 9.74
N SER A 482 -5.32 -30.08 9.93
CA SER A 482 -4.61 -29.40 8.85
C SER A 482 -4.23 -30.36 7.72
N VAL A 483 -4.14 -29.83 6.51
CA VAL A 483 -3.80 -30.58 5.29
C VAL A 483 -2.65 -29.91 4.57
N LEU A 484 -1.57 -30.66 4.29
CA LEU A 484 -0.46 -30.20 3.47
C LEU A 484 -0.47 -30.92 2.11
N ASN A 485 -0.44 -30.16 1.02
CA ASN A 485 -0.26 -30.67 -0.34
C ASN A 485 1.08 -30.19 -0.90
N ILE A 486 1.96 -31.12 -1.25
CA ILE A 486 3.29 -30.85 -1.83
C ILE A 486 3.26 -31.24 -3.30
N ASN A 487 3.15 -30.25 -4.18
CA ASN A 487 3.02 -30.44 -5.63
C ASN A 487 4.29 -30.06 -6.41
N GLU A 488 5.14 -29.20 -5.85
CA GLU A 488 6.36 -28.68 -6.51
C GLU A 488 7.61 -28.86 -5.62
N ILE A 489 8.64 -28.04 -5.76
CA ILE A 489 9.94 -28.26 -5.12
C ILE A 489 9.82 -28.00 -3.61
N PHE A 490 10.15 -29.02 -2.81
CA PHE A 490 10.03 -28.97 -1.36
C PHE A 490 11.32 -29.44 -0.69
N ASN A 491 11.83 -28.64 0.25
CA ASN A 491 12.95 -29.00 1.12
C ASN A 491 12.59 -28.62 2.56
N GLY A 492 12.30 -29.59 3.42
CA GLY A 492 11.97 -29.26 4.80
C GLY A 492 11.52 -30.38 5.70
N GLY A 493 11.45 -30.10 6.99
CA GLY A 493 10.91 -31.00 8.01
C GLY A 493 9.40 -30.87 8.15
N ILE A 494 8.73 -31.95 8.58
CA ILE A 494 7.30 -31.96 8.86
C ILE A 494 7.06 -32.43 10.29
N GLN A 495 6.43 -31.60 11.11
CA GLN A 495 5.93 -31.99 12.44
C GLN A 495 4.41 -31.95 12.38
N ALA A 496 3.73 -33.09 12.48
CA ALA A 496 2.30 -33.13 12.27
C ALA A 496 1.56 -33.92 13.36
N ASN A 497 0.42 -33.40 13.79
CA ASN A 497 -0.51 -34.03 14.71
C ASN A 497 -1.94 -33.96 14.15
N ASN A 498 -2.67 -35.08 14.15
CA ASN A 498 -4.07 -35.15 13.70
C ASN A 498 -4.31 -34.45 12.36
N SER A 499 -3.48 -34.73 11.35
CA SER A 499 -3.43 -33.96 10.10
C SER A 499 -3.34 -34.89 8.89
N THR A 500 -3.15 -34.34 7.68
CA THR A 500 -2.89 -35.13 6.46
C THR A 500 -1.82 -34.47 5.60
N VAL A 501 -0.90 -35.28 5.06
CA VAL A 501 0.11 -34.83 4.10
C VAL A 501 -0.06 -35.59 2.80
N ASN A 502 -0.18 -34.87 1.68
CA ASN A 502 -0.29 -35.41 0.33
C ASN A 502 0.90 -34.93 -0.50
N ILE A 503 1.59 -35.85 -1.16
CA ILE A 503 2.72 -35.54 -2.02
C ILE A 503 2.38 -35.97 -3.44
N SER A 504 2.36 -35.00 -4.35
CA SER A 504 2.28 -35.21 -5.80
C SER A 504 3.56 -34.76 -6.51
N SER A 505 4.46 -34.07 -5.80
CA SER A 505 5.76 -33.60 -6.31
C SER A 505 6.69 -34.76 -6.68
N ASP A 506 7.43 -34.58 -7.78
CA ASP A 506 8.54 -35.43 -8.19
C ASP A 506 9.90 -35.02 -7.57
N SER A 507 9.89 -33.97 -6.74
CA SER A 507 11.08 -33.27 -6.24
C SER A 507 10.91 -32.84 -4.78
N ALA A 508 10.49 -33.76 -3.91
CA ALA A 508 10.33 -33.50 -2.48
C ALA A 508 11.47 -34.11 -1.65
N VAL A 509 12.14 -33.29 -0.83
CA VAL A 509 13.12 -33.73 0.15
C VAL A 509 12.57 -33.45 1.55
N LEU A 510 12.27 -34.54 2.27
CA LEU A 510 11.82 -34.48 3.65
C LEU A 510 13.05 -34.53 4.57
N GLU A 511 13.19 -33.51 5.42
CA GLU A 511 14.16 -33.48 6.51
C GLU A 511 13.55 -34.12 7.77
N ASN A 512 14.10 -33.85 8.96
CA ASN A 512 13.65 -34.46 10.20
C ASN A 512 12.13 -34.28 10.42
N SER A 513 11.40 -35.40 10.48
CA SER A 513 9.93 -35.38 10.44
C SER A 513 9.29 -36.35 11.45
N THR A 514 8.24 -35.87 12.14
CA THR A 514 7.44 -36.63 13.09
C THR A 514 5.96 -36.48 12.76
N LEU A 515 5.27 -37.59 12.50
CA LEU A 515 3.85 -37.63 12.20
C LEU A 515 3.12 -38.42 13.30
N THR A 516 2.18 -37.78 13.98
CA THR A 516 1.29 -38.38 14.99
C THR A 516 -0.14 -38.30 14.47
N SER A 517 -0.86 -39.42 14.43
CA SER A 517 -2.23 -39.49 13.89
C SER A 517 -2.38 -38.81 12.53
N THR A 518 -1.36 -38.92 11.68
CA THR A 518 -1.27 -38.17 10.42
C THR A 518 -0.92 -39.13 9.29
N ALA A 519 -1.79 -39.20 8.28
CA ALA A 519 -1.56 -39.99 7.07
C ALA A 519 -0.59 -39.26 6.13
N LEU A 520 0.34 -40.00 5.52
CA LEU A 520 1.23 -39.51 4.47
C LEU A 520 0.94 -40.24 3.16
N ASN A 521 0.40 -39.52 2.18
CA ASN A 521 0.00 -40.09 0.89
C ASN A 521 0.97 -39.69 -0.22
N LEU A 522 1.66 -40.64 -0.84
CA LEU A 522 2.39 -40.41 -2.09
C LEU A 522 1.49 -40.77 -3.28
N ASN A 523 1.09 -39.76 -4.04
CA ASN A 523 0.24 -39.92 -5.21
C ASN A 523 1.02 -40.42 -6.43
N LYS A 524 0.28 -40.86 -7.46
CA LYS A 524 0.88 -41.36 -8.71
C LYS A 524 1.83 -40.32 -9.32
N GLY A 525 3.09 -40.73 -9.51
CA GLY A 525 4.13 -39.88 -10.11
C GLY A 525 4.97 -39.12 -9.09
N ALA A 526 4.60 -39.15 -7.81
CA ALA A 526 5.38 -38.52 -6.75
C ALA A 526 6.73 -39.23 -6.56
N ASN A 527 7.74 -38.45 -6.19
CA ASN A 527 9.05 -38.93 -5.80
C ASN A 527 9.55 -38.07 -4.63
N ALA A 528 9.79 -38.73 -3.50
CA ALA A 528 10.20 -38.09 -2.27
C ALA A 528 11.40 -38.81 -1.64
N LEU A 529 12.34 -38.04 -1.12
CA LEU A 529 13.48 -38.54 -0.36
C LEU A 529 13.34 -38.13 1.10
N ALA A 530 13.20 -39.10 2.00
CA ALA A 530 13.44 -38.88 3.43
C ALA A 530 14.95 -38.85 3.67
N SER A 531 15.51 -37.64 3.78
CA SER A 531 16.96 -37.41 3.88
C SER A 531 17.51 -37.52 5.31
N GLN A 532 16.61 -37.46 6.31
CA GLN A 532 16.91 -37.53 7.74
C GLN A 532 15.90 -38.47 8.44
N SER A 533 15.85 -38.45 9.76
CA SER A 533 14.91 -39.29 10.53
C SER A 533 13.46 -39.00 10.17
N PHE A 534 12.70 -40.07 9.94
CA PHE A 534 11.26 -40.03 9.71
C PHE A 534 10.57 -40.99 10.66
N VAL A 535 9.66 -40.47 11.49
CA VAL A 535 8.91 -41.24 12.49
C VAL A 535 7.42 -40.99 12.29
N SER A 536 6.63 -42.06 12.13
CA SER A 536 5.17 -41.98 12.03
C SER A 536 4.52 -43.11 12.83
N ASP A 537 3.37 -42.83 13.44
CA ASP A 537 2.46 -43.82 14.03
C ASP A 537 1.26 -44.16 13.12
N GLY A 538 1.17 -43.49 11.96
CA GLY A 538 0.09 -43.60 10.99
C GLY A 538 0.44 -44.44 9.75
N PRO A 539 -0.56 -44.75 8.91
CA PRO A 539 -0.38 -45.49 7.65
C PRO A 539 0.31 -44.68 6.55
#